data_AF-A0A7V0WF93-F1
#
_entry.id   AF-A0A7V0WF93-F1
#
_cell.length_a   1.000
_cell.length_b   1.000
_cell.length_c   1.000
_cell.angle_alpha   90.00
_cell.angle_beta   90.00
_cell.angle_gamma   90.00
#
_symmetry.space_group_name_H-M   'P 1'
#
loop_
_entity.id
_entity.type
_entity.pdbx_description
1 polymer ?
#
loop_
_entity_poly.entity_id
_entity_poly.type
_entity_poly.pdbx_seq_one_letter_code
_entity_poly.pdbx_strand_id
1 'polypeptide(L)'
;DGVRITLDAWISQLRLINDNMKIIGSKMIELAKETEFFEVLVSVPGISDLSTARLIGECRDLSLFEHYKQIEKMAGSNIRLCDSGKYAGTRRINRMGNRRLLKLIYIMTTQTARFMPEVRIKFLKRQIKKKSYRKNIFAASSILMRILMALIKEKRTYEIREDRVREMEKLELKYNPEKKEKKKSRKENKKKPVKKAA
;
A
#
# COMPACT_ATOMS: atom_id res chain seq x y z
N ASP A 1 -4.06 27.05 -38.10
CA ASP A 1 -4.72 25.75 -38.38
C ASP A 1 -3.89 24.51 -38.06
N GLY A 2 -2.61 24.41 -38.49
CA GLY A 2 -1.79 23.21 -38.23
C GLY A 2 -1.63 22.79 -36.75
N VAL A 3 -1.50 23.75 -35.82
CA VAL A 3 -1.40 23.47 -34.37
C VAL A 3 -2.66 22.82 -33.81
N ARG A 4 -3.84 23.17 -34.33
CA ARG A 4 -5.10 22.59 -33.87
C ARG A 4 -5.22 21.13 -34.31
N ILE A 5 -4.84 20.84 -35.56
CA ILE A 5 -4.83 19.49 -36.11
C ILE A 5 -3.87 18.57 -35.33
N THR A 6 -2.66 19.05 -35.01
CA THR A 6 -1.69 18.24 -34.24
C THR A 6 -2.17 18.00 -32.80
N LEU A 7 -2.79 19.00 -32.17
CA LEU A 7 -3.36 18.88 -30.83
C LEU A 7 -4.53 17.89 -30.79
N ASP A 8 -5.42 17.93 -31.79
CA ASP A 8 -6.52 16.99 -31.93
C ASP A 8 -6.03 15.55 -32.16
N ALA A 9 -4.95 15.38 -32.94
CA ALA A 9 -4.31 14.08 -33.13
C ALA A 9 -3.72 13.52 -31.82
N TRP A 10 -3.01 14.34 -31.03
CA TRP A 10 -2.47 13.92 -29.74
C TRP A 10 -3.56 13.59 -28.71
N ILE A 11 -4.64 14.37 -28.68
CA ILE A 11 -5.79 14.05 -27.82
C ILE A 11 -6.39 12.70 -28.21
N SER A 12 -6.54 12.44 -29.50
CA SER A 12 -7.06 11.17 -30.01
C SER A 12 -6.16 10.00 -29.62
N GLN A 13 -4.84 10.15 -29.74
CA GLN A 13 -3.87 9.16 -29.29
C GLN A 13 -3.95 8.91 -27.78
N LEU A 14 -4.05 9.96 -26.96
CA LEU A 14 -4.18 9.83 -25.51
C LEU A 14 -5.46 9.10 -25.11
N ARG A 15 -6.58 9.38 -25.78
CA ARG A 15 -7.85 8.68 -25.54
C ARG A 15 -7.73 7.19 -25.87
N LEU A 16 -7.17 6.87 -27.04
CA LEU A 16 -6.95 5.48 -27.46
C LEU A 16 -6.07 4.71 -26.47
N ILE A 17 -4.94 5.30 -26.04
CA ILE A 17 -4.05 4.68 -25.05
C ILE A 17 -4.79 4.47 -23.72
N ASN A 18 -5.61 5.43 -23.29
CA ASN A 18 -6.37 5.31 -22.06
C ASN A 18 -7.43 4.20 -22.12
N ASP A 19 -8.11 4.06 -23.25
CA ASP A 19 -9.11 2.99 -23.43
C ASP A 19 -8.44 1.61 -23.55
N ASN A 20 -7.32 1.52 -24.25
CA ASN A 20 -6.50 0.31 -24.27
C ASN A 20 -6.02 -0.08 -22.86
N MET A 21 -5.61 0.90 -22.03
CA MET A 21 -5.24 0.62 -20.64
C MET A 21 -6.40 0.07 -19.80
N LYS A 22 -7.64 0.53 -20.05
CA LYS A 22 -8.83 -0.02 -19.37
C LYS A 22 -9.12 -1.45 -19.80
N ILE A 23 -9.10 -1.73 -21.11
CA ILE A 23 -9.35 -3.07 -21.67
C ILE A 23 -8.30 -4.06 -21.17
N ILE A 24 -7.02 -3.68 -21.21
CA ILE A 24 -5.94 -4.52 -20.68
C ILE A 24 -6.14 -4.71 -19.17
N GLY A 25 -6.48 -3.65 -18.45
CA GLY A 25 -6.74 -3.70 -17.01
C GLY A 25 -7.87 -4.66 -16.64
N SER A 26 -9.00 -4.64 -17.35
CA SER A 26 -10.10 -5.56 -17.12
C SER A 26 -9.69 -7.00 -17.42
N LYS A 27 -8.98 -7.23 -18.53
CA LYS A 27 -8.55 -8.59 -18.89
C LYS A 27 -7.53 -9.16 -17.89
N MET A 28 -6.64 -8.33 -17.37
CA MET A 28 -5.73 -8.72 -16.28
C MET A 28 -6.50 -9.15 -15.03
N ILE A 29 -7.59 -8.46 -14.69
CA ILE A 29 -8.41 -8.80 -13.52
C ILE A 29 -9.13 -10.13 -13.75
N GLU A 30 -9.70 -10.36 -14.92
CA GLU A 30 -10.33 -11.64 -15.28
C GLU A 30 -9.36 -12.81 -15.12
N LEU A 31 -8.18 -12.72 -15.73
CA LEU A 31 -7.15 -13.76 -15.61
C LEU A 31 -6.65 -13.93 -14.18
N ALA A 32 -6.54 -12.84 -13.42
CA ALA A 32 -6.10 -12.92 -12.04
C ALA A 32 -7.14 -13.64 -11.16
N LYS A 33 -8.45 -13.48 -11.42
CA LYS A 33 -9.53 -14.16 -10.68
C LYS A 33 -9.48 -15.68 -10.81
N GLU A 34 -8.87 -16.21 -11.87
CA GLU A 34 -8.69 -17.66 -12.04
C GLU A 34 -7.63 -18.23 -11.07
N THR A 35 -6.83 -17.37 -10.43
CA THR A 35 -5.81 -17.79 -9.46
C THR A 35 -6.35 -17.88 -8.03
N GLU A 36 -5.84 -18.83 -7.26
CA GLU A 36 -6.21 -19.00 -5.83
C GLU A 36 -5.78 -17.83 -4.93
N PHE A 37 -4.95 -16.91 -5.44
CA PHE A 37 -4.43 -15.78 -4.67
C PHE A 37 -5.35 -14.57 -4.69
N PHE A 38 -6.24 -14.46 -5.69
CA PHE A 38 -6.95 -13.22 -5.96
C PHE A 38 -7.88 -12.82 -4.81
N GLU A 39 -8.74 -13.73 -4.37
CA GLU A 39 -9.71 -13.47 -3.30
C GLU A 39 -9.00 -13.13 -1.98
N VAL A 40 -7.93 -13.86 -1.68
CA VAL A 40 -7.08 -13.62 -0.50
C VAL A 40 -6.49 -12.21 -0.52
N LEU A 41 -5.91 -11.78 -1.66
CA LEU A 41 -5.26 -10.48 -1.78
C LEU A 41 -6.26 -9.31 -1.77
N VAL A 42 -7.41 -9.46 -2.43
CA VAL A 42 -8.47 -8.43 -2.48
C VAL A 42 -9.15 -8.25 -1.11
N SER A 43 -9.20 -9.30 -0.28
CA SER A 43 -9.77 -9.20 1.07
C SER A 43 -9.07 -8.17 1.98
N VAL A 44 -7.84 -7.78 1.65
CA VAL A 44 -7.05 -6.84 2.45
C VAL A 44 -7.50 -5.38 2.17
N PRO A 45 -7.95 -4.63 3.19
CA PRO A 45 -8.42 -3.27 3.03
C PRO A 45 -7.37 -2.33 2.41
N GLY A 46 -7.73 -1.70 1.30
CA GLY A 46 -6.86 -0.77 0.56
C GLY A 46 -6.05 -1.40 -0.57
N ILE A 47 -6.24 -2.69 -0.85
CA ILE A 47 -5.80 -3.33 -2.09
C ILE A 47 -6.98 -3.37 -3.07
N SER A 48 -6.73 -3.00 -4.33
CA SER A 48 -7.74 -3.05 -5.39
C SER A 48 -7.51 -4.23 -6.32
N ASP A 49 -8.56 -4.69 -7.01
CA ASP A 49 -8.52 -5.77 -8.00
C ASP A 49 -7.38 -5.58 -9.02
N LEU A 50 -7.24 -4.36 -9.55
CA LEU A 50 -6.15 -4.04 -10.49
C LEU A 50 -4.77 -4.13 -9.84
N SER A 51 -4.64 -3.75 -8.57
CA SER A 51 -3.38 -3.86 -7.83
C SER A 51 -3.03 -5.32 -7.55
N THR A 52 -4.03 -6.14 -7.21
CA THR A 52 -3.92 -7.59 -7.04
C THR A 52 -3.49 -8.26 -8.34
N ALA A 53 -4.19 -7.98 -9.44
CA ALA A 53 -3.86 -8.53 -10.75
C ALA A 53 -2.45 -8.15 -11.20
N ARG A 54 -2.04 -6.90 -10.96
CA ARG A 54 -0.65 -6.46 -11.22
C ARG A 54 0.36 -7.15 -10.32
N LEU A 55 0.04 -7.40 -9.05
CA LEU A 55 0.96 -8.06 -8.12
C LEU A 55 1.19 -9.51 -8.56
N ILE A 56 0.10 -10.23 -8.89
CA ILE A 56 0.16 -11.60 -9.40
C ILE A 56 0.96 -11.63 -10.71
N GLY A 57 0.64 -10.75 -11.66
CA GLY A 57 1.34 -10.69 -12.94
C GLY A 57 2.84 -10.37 -12.83
N GLU A 58 3.25 -9.51 -11.89
CA GLU A 58 4.66 -9.16 -11.68
C GLU A 58 5.43 -10.22 -10.87
N CYS A 59 4.75 -10.98 -10.00
CA CYS A 59 5.34 -12.05 -9.19
C CYS A 59 5.28 -13.43 -9.84
N ARG A 60 4.57 -13.56 -10.98
CA ARG A 60 4.29 -14.81 -11.70
C ARG A 60 3.44 -15.77 -10.85
N ASP A 61 4.05 -16.49 -9.93
CA ASP A 61 3.36 -17.39 -9.00
C ASP A 61 3.82 -17.09 -7.56
N LEU A 62 2.84 -16.76 -6.70
CA LEU A 62 3.11 -16.39 -5.32
C LEU A 62 3.38 -17.61 -4.42
N SER A 63 2.97 -18.81 -4.83
CA SER A 63 3.23 -20.05 -4.09
C SER A 63 4.71 -20.41 -4.04
N LEU A 64 5.50 -19.97 -5.04
CA LEU A 64 6.94 -20.21 -5.14
C LEU A 64 7.76 -19.48 -4.06
N PHE A 65 7.17 -18.51 -3.37
CA PHE A 65 7.87 -17.76 -2.33
C PHE A 65 7.66 -18.41 -0.96
N GLU A 66 8.74 -18.87 -0.35
CA GLU A 66 8.72 -19.38 1.02
C GLU A 66 8.65 -18.24 2.04
N HIS A 67 9.18 -17.06 1.71
CA HIS A 67 9.29 -15.97 2.67
C HIS A 67 9.14 -14.60 1.99
N TYR A 68 8.42 -13.68 2.63
CA TYR A 68 8.13 -12.34 2.07
C TYR A 68 9.38 -11.55 1.64
N LYS A 69 10.53 -11.80 2.29
CA LYS A 69 11.82 -11.20 1.90
C LYS A 69 12.27 -11.56 0.48
N GLN A 70 11.83 -12.69 -0.07
CA GLN A 70 12.13 -13.08 -1.44
C GLN A 70 11.42 -12.13 -2.43
N ILE A 71 10.15 -11.78 -2.15
CA ILE A 71 9.40 -10.75 -2.90
C ILE A 71 10.09 -9.39 -2.77
N GLU A 72 10.52 -9.01 -1.55
CA GLU A 72 11.26 -7.75 -1.34
C GLU A 72 12.59 -7.72 -2.10
N LYS A 73 13.31 -8.84 -2.16
CA LYS A 73 14.56 -9.01 -2.92
C LYS A 73 14.29 -8.87 -4.41
N MET A 74 13.26 -9.54 -4.93
CA MET A 74 12.85 -9.45 -6.34
C MET A 74 12.45 -8.02 -6.73
N ALA A 75 11.72 -7.32 -5.86
CA ALA A 75 11.37 -5.91 -6.04
C ALA A 75 12.59 -4.98 -5.96
N GLY A 76 13.72 -5.43 -5.41
CA GLY A 76 14.90 -4.59 -5.18
C GLY A 76 14.74 -3.65 -3.98
N SER A 77 13.92 -4.01 -3.00
CA SER A 77 13.68 -3.21 -1.79
C SER A 77 14.87 -3.15 -0.82
N ASN A 78 15.89 -3.96 -1.05
CA ASN A 78 17.08 -4.02 -0.21
C ASN A 78 17.96 -2.78 -0.36
N ILE A 79 18.62 -2.41 0.73
CA ILE A 79 19.54 -1.29 0.77
C ILE A 79 20.92 -1.78 0.29
N ARG A 80 21.51 -1.06 -0.67
CA ARG A 80 22.90 -1.24 -1.08
C ARG A 80 23.82 -0.77 0.04
N LEU A 81 24.68 -1.66 0.51
CA LEU A 81 25.85 -1.28 1.28
C LEU A 81 26.95 -0.88 0.29
N CYS A 82 27.45 0.34 0.42
CA CYS A 82 28.65 0.80 -0.28
C CYS A 82 29.73 0.98 0.79
N ASP A 83 30.54 -0.05 0.98
CA ASP A 83 31.61 -0.07 1.96
C ASP A 83 32.87 -0.65 1.31
N SER A 84 33.98 0.07 1.39
CA SER A 84 35.29 -0.38 0.90
C SER A 84 36.26 -0.73 2.03
N GLY A 85 35.78 -0.83 3.27
CA GLY A 85 36.57 -1.04 4.47
C GLY A 85 37.26 0.23 5.00
N LYS A 86 37.69 1.13 4.09
CA LYS A 86 38.22 2.48 4.44
C LYS A 86 37.16 3.58 4.40
N TYR A 87 36.06 3.36 3.68
CA TYR A 87 35.01 4.36 3.49
C TYR A 87 33.63 3.70 3.47
N ALA A 88 32.74 4.19 4.34
CA ALA A 88 31.32 3.84 4.35
C ALA A 88 30.50 4.94 3.65
N GLY A 89 30.03 4.64 2.45
CA GLY A 89 29.25 5.56 1.63
C GLY A 89 27.77 5.62 1.98
N THR A 90 27.04 6.51 1.30
CA THR A 90 25.59 6.67 1.51
C THR A 90 24.81 5.42 1.12
N ARG A 91 24.00 4.92 2.06
CA ARG A 91 23.09 3.79 1.85
C ARG A 91 21.92 4.19 0.95
N ARG A 92 21.76 3.50 -0.18
CA ARG A 92 20.69 3.75 -1.18
C ARG A 92 19.90 2.48 -1.46
N ILE A 93 18.66 2.61 -1.95
CA ILE A 93 17.89 1.45 -2.41
C ILE A 93 18.60 0.83 -3.62
N ASN A 94 18.66 -0.49 -3.66
CA ASN A 94 19.22 -1.24 -4.78
C ASN A 94 18.49 -0.91 -6.09
N ARG A 95 19.25 -0.71 -7.17
CA ARG A 95 18.68 -0.47 -8.52
C ARG A 95 18.47 -1.74 -9.33
N MET A 96 18.82 -2.91 -8.78
CA MET A 96 18.93 -4.21 -9.45
C MET A 96 17.71 -5.13 -9.19
N GLY A 97 16.49 -4.61 -9.23
CA GLY A 97 15.26 -5.39 -9.05
C GLY A 97 14.11 -4.87 -9.89
N ASN A 98 12.96 -5.53 -9.81
CA ASN A 98 11.76 -5.13 -10.55
C ASN A 98 11.19 -3.81 -10.00
N ARG A 99 11.49 -2.71 -10.70
CA ARG A 99 11.04 -1.36 -10.32
C ARG A 99 9.51 -1.20 -10.40
N ARG A 100 8.83 -1.94 -11.27
CA ARG A 100 7.37 -1.89 -11.40
C ARG A 100 6.72 -2.51 -10.17
N LEU A 101 7.20 -3.69 -9.77
CA LEU A 101 6.79 -4.33 -8.52
C LEU A 101 7.09 -3.46 -7.30
N LEU A 102 8.27 -2.84 -7.22
CA LEU A 102 8.61 -1.96 -6.10
C LEU A 102 7.67 -0.76 -5.99
N LYS A 103 7.35 -0.14 -7.13
CA LYS A 103 6.40 0.98 -7.20
C LYS A 103 5.00 0.52 -6.78
N LEU A 104 4.58 -0.67 -7.23
CA LEU A 104 3.29 -1.26 -6.87
C LEU A 104 3.20 -1.50 -5.36
N ILE A 105 4.20 -2.15 -4.77
CA ILE A 105 4.29 -2.39 -3.32
C ILE A 105 4.19 -1.07 -2.55
N TYR A 106 4.89 -0.01 -3.00
CA TYR A 106 4.80 1.30 -2.37
C TYR A 106 3.38 1.90 -2.43
N ILE A 107 2.72 1.82 -3.58
CA ILE A 107 1.34 2.31 -3.77
C ILE A 107 0.38 1.53 -2.87
N MET A 108 0.45 0.19 -2.90
CA MET A 108 -0.38 -0.68 -2.05
C MET A 108 -0.16 -0.40 -0.57
N THR A 109 1.09 -0.23 -0.14
CA THR A 109 1.42 0.12 1.25
C THR A 109 0.85 1.49 1.64
N THR A 110 0.88 2.45 0.72
CA THR A 110 0.32 3.79 0.96
C THR A 110 -1.19 3.74 1.20
N GLN A 111 -1.91 2.93 0.43
CA GLN A 111 -3.36 2.78 0.58
C GLN A 111 -3.72 1.95 1.81
N THR A 112 -3.11 0.77 1.98
CA THR A 112 -3.32 -0.09 3.15
C THR A 112 -2.94 0.61 4.46
N ALA A 113 -1.96 1.51 4.49
CA ALA A 113 -1.64 2.31 5.67
C ALA A 113 -2.79 3.21 6.15
N ARG A 114 -3.84 3.43 5.35
CA ARG A 114 -5.03 4.20 5.76
C ARG A 114 -6.07 3.34 6.46
N PHE A 115 -6.16 2.07 6.11
CA PHE A 115 -7.26 1.18 6.51
C PHE A 115 -6.80 0.03 7.40
N MET A 116 -5.61 -0.51 7.16
CA MET A 116 -5.08 -1.68 7.84
C MET A 116 -4.26 -1.29 9.09
N PRO A 117 -4.68 -1.71 10.30
CA PRO A 117 -4.02 -1.34 11.55
C PRO A 117 -2.54 -1.70 11.60
N GLU A 118 -2.13 -2.90 11.16
CA GLU A 118 -0.75 -3.37 11.29
C GLU A 118 0.25 -2.50 10.50
N VAL A 119 -0.09 -2.14 9.26
CA VAL A 119 0.72 -1.22 8.44
C VAL A 119 0.72 0.17 9.04
N ARG A 120 -0.45 0.65 9.50
CA ARG A 120 -0.58 1.99 10.08
C ARG A 120 0.21 2.13 11.39
N ILE A 121 0.15 1.14 12.28
CA ILE A 121 0.92 1.08 13.53
C ILE A 121 2.42 1.20 13.23
N LYS A 122 2.92 0.41 12.27
CA LYS A 122 4.34 0.43 11.90
C LYS A 122 4.76 1.79 11.35
N PHE A 123 3.92 2.39 10.50
CA PHE A 123 4.12 3.73 10.00
C PHE A 123 4.17 4.76 11.14
N LEU A 124 3.16 4.78 12.03
CA LEU A 124 3.04 5.75 13.12
C LEU A 124 4.21 5.66 14.11
N LYS A 125 4.57 4.44 14.54
CA LYS A 125 5.72 4.23 15.45
C LYS A 125 7.00 4.85 14.90
N ARG A 126 7.23 4.76 13.58
CA ARG A 126 8.39 5.38 12.93
C ARG A 126 8.23 6.87 12.74
N GLN A 127 7.04 7.32 12.34
CA GLN A 127 6.75 8.72 12.06
C GLN A 127 6.82 9.59 13.32
N ILE A 128 6.45 9.06 14.49
CA ILE A 128 6.62 9.71 15.79
C ILE A 128 8.11 9.86 16.14
N LYS A 129 8.94 8.84 15.86
CA LYS A 129 10.39 8.88 16.14
C LYS A 129 11.14 9.83 15.19
N LYS A 130 10.89 9.72 13.89
CA LYS A 130 11.51 10.55 12.86
C LYS A 130 10.53 10.78 11.71
N LYS A 131 10.16 12.05 11.51
CA LYS A 131 9.24 12.48 10.45
C LYS A 131 9.89 12.26 9.08
N SER A 132 9.48 11.21 8.39
CA SER A 132 9.91 10.95 7.01
C SER A 132 8.88 10.05 6.32
N TYR A 133 7.89 10.68 5.69
CA TYR A 133 6.73 9.97 5.13
C TYR A 133 7.13 8.84 4.17
N ARG A 134 7.89 9.16 3.11
CA ARG A 134 8.29 8.18 2.09
C ARG A 134 9.08 7.01 2.68
N LYS A 135 10.08 7.31 3.53
CA LYS A 135 10.91 6.28 4.17
C LYS A 135 10.10 5.41 5.14
N ASN A 136 9.13 5.99 5.83
CA ASN A 136 8.31 5.27 6.81
C ASN A 136 7.22 4.43 6.17
N ILE A 137 6.61 4.88 5.06
CA ILE A 137 5.74 4.04 4.22
C ILE A 137 6.54 2.86 3.67
N PHE A 138 7.72 3.13 3.09
CA PHE A 138 8.56 2.06 2.57
C PHE A 138 8.98 1.06 3.65
N ALA A 139 9.31 1.52 4.86
CA ALA A 139 9.58 0.60 5.97
C ALA A 139 8.34 -0.21 6.39
N ALA A 140 7.12 0.31 6.17
CA ALA A 140 5.88 -0.39 6.45
C ALA A 140 5.51 -1.42 5.37
N SER A 141 6.10 -1.39 4.17
CA SER A 141 5.80 -2.39 3.14
C SER A 141 6.15 -3.80 3.60
N SER A 142 7.23 -3.95 4.37
CA SER A 142 7.64 -5.24 4.94
C SER A 142 6.63 -5.87 5.90
N ILE A 143 5.77 -5.08 6.57
CA ILE A 143 4.67 -5.69 7.36
C ILE A 143 3.51 -6.10 6.44
N LEU A 144 3.22 -5.31 5.40
CA LEU A 144 2.23 -5.69 4.39
C LEU A 144 2.62 -7.00 3.69
N MET A 145 3.82 -7.08 3.13
CA MET A 145 4.31 -8.27 2.42
C MET A 145 4.33 -9.51 3.31
N ARG A 146 4.68 -9.35 4.60
CA ARG A 146 4.63 -10.45 5.56
C ARG A 146 3.22 -10.97 5.78
N ILE A 147 2.25 -10.07 5.94
CA ILE A 147 0.84 -10.44 6.12
C ILE A 147 0.30 -11.09 4.85
N LEU A 148 0.53 -10.50 3.67
CA LEU A 148 0.08 -11.09 2.40
C LEU A 148 0.61 -12.52 2.22
N MET A 149 1.90 -12.74 2.47
CA MET A 149 2.50 -14.07 2.36
C MET A 149 1.89 -15.08 3.34
N ALA A 150 1.60 -14.65 4.58
CA ALA A 150 0.96 -15.51 5.56
C ALA A 150 -0.47 -15.89 5.13
N LEU A 151 -1.25 -14.91 4.67
CA LEU A 151 -2.62 -15.14 4.19
C LEU A 151 -2.66 -16.07 2.97
N ILE A 152 -1.73 -15.89 2.03
CA ILE A 152 -1.62 -16.75 0.84
C ILE A 152 -1.31 -18.20 1.24
N LYS A 153 -0.34 -18.40 2.15
CA LYS A 153 0.03 -19.74 2.62
C LYS A 153 -1.09 -20.42 3.39
N GLU A 154 -1.81 -19.65 4.20
CA GLU A 154 -2.93 -20.13 5.02
C GLU A 154 -4.25 -20.22 4.21
N LYS A 155 -4.25 -19.79 2.94
CA LYS A 155 -5.41 -19.71 2.05
C LYS A 155 -6.65 -19.11 2.71
N ARG A 156 -6.46 -18.02 3.46
CA ARG A 156 -7.54 -17.34 4.20
C ARG A 156 -7.61 -15.85 3.91
N THR A 157 -8.79 -15.28 4.09
CA THR A 157 -9.03 -13.85 3.96
C THR A 157 -8.50 -13.07 5.15
N TYR A 158 -8.22 -11.79 4.93
CA TYR A 158 -7.80 -10.88 5.98
C TYR A 158 -8.96 -10.51 6.89
N GLU A 159 -8.71 -10.59 8.19
CA GLU A 159 -9.64 -10.17 9.24
C GLU A 159 -9.02 -9.08 10.09
N ILE A 160 -9.82 -8.06 10.40
CA ILE A 160 -9.38 -6.96 11.26
C ILE A 160 -9.41 -7.42 12.71
N ARG A 161 -8.27 -7.31 13.39
CA ARG A 161 -8.18 -7.62 14.81
C ARG A 161 -8.39 -6.37 15.67
N GLU A 162 -9.31 -6.45 16.63
CA GLU A 162 -9.68 -5.30 17.47
C GLU A 162 -8.54 -4.77 18.35
N ASP A 163 -7.69 -5.66 18.86
CA ASP A 163 -6.51 -5.31 19.66
C ASP A 163 -5.59 -4.36 18.89
N ARG A 164 -5.36 -4.65 17.60
CA ARG A 164 -4.56 -3.81 16.70
C ARG A 164 -5.24 -2.49 16.41
N VAL A 165 -6.56 -2.46 16.24
CA VAL A 165 -7.31 -1.20 16.08
C VAL A 165 -7.12 -0.31 17.33
N ARG A 166 -7.27 -0.87 18.53
CA ARG A 166 -7.06 -0.13 19.79
C ARG A 166 -5.63 0.39 19.91
N GLU A 167 -4.62 -0.40 19.54
CA GLU A 167 -3.22 0.05 19.51
C GLU A 167 -3.00 1.20 18.51
N MET A 168 -3.55 1.07 17.31
CA MET A 168 -3.48 2.10 16.26
C MET A 168 -4.10 3.42 16.73
N GLU A 169 -5.28 3.37 17.34
CA GLU A 169 -5.94 4.58 17.85
C GLU A 169 -5.12 5.29 18.91
N LYS A 170 -4.50 4.55 19.84
CA LYS A 170 -3.60 5.13 20.86
C LYS A 170 -2.41 5.84 20.21
N LEU A 171 -1.82 5.26 19.17
CA LEU A 171 -0.71 5.86 18.42
C LEU A 171 -1.13 7.08 17.60
N GLU A 172 -2.32 7.07 17.00
CA GLU A 172 -2.88 8.23 16.29
C GLU A 172 -3.03 9.44 17.22
N LEU A 173 -3.53 9.23 18.44
CA LEU A 173 -3.65 10.29 19.44
C LEU A 173 -2.29 10.86 19.86
N LYS A 174 -1.25 10.02 19.93
CA LYS A 174 0.12 10.47 20.21
C LYS A 174 0.74 11.22 19.03
N TYR A 175 0.43 10.82 17.81
CA TYR A 175 0.97 11.42 16.59
C TYR A 175 0.33 12.77 16.27
N ASN A 176 -0.99 12.90 16.46
CA ASN A 176 -1.72 14.13 16.22
C ASN A 176 -2.61 14.48 17.44
N PRO A 177 -2.12 15.32 18.38
CA PRO A 177 -2.84 15.65 19.60
C PRO A 177 -4.13 16.45 19.33
N GLU A 178 -4.21 17.23 18.26
CA GLU A 178 -5.43 17.98 17.89
C GLU A 178 -6.62 17.04 17.55
N LYS A 179 -6.34 15.82 17.05
CA LYS A 179 -7.39 14.80 16.90
C LYS A 179 -7.99 14.37 18.23
N LYS A 180 -7.21 14.39 19.32
CA LYS A 180 -7.69 14.07 20.68
C LYS A 180 -8.69 15.11 21.15
N GLU A 181 -8.41 16.38 20.92
CA GLU A 181 -9.29 17.51 21.24
C GLU A 181 -10.59 17.45 20.43
N LYS A 182 -10.51 17.20 19.12
CA LYS A 182 -11.69 16.99 18.25
C LYS A 182 -12.52 15.75 18.65
N LYS A 183 -11.89 14.68 19.15
CA LYS A 183 -12.61 13.48 19.65
C LYS A 183 -13.30 13.76 21.00
N LYS A 184 -12.70 14.59 21.87
CA LYS A 184 -13.33 15.07 23.12
C LYS A 184 -14.54 15.96 22.82
N SER A 185 -14.39 16.99 21.97
CA SER A 185 -15.49 17.90 21.63
C SER A 185 -16.68 17.19 20.95
N ARG A 186 -16.43 16.17 20.12
CA ARG A 186 -17.48 15.31 19.56
C ARG A 186 -18.22 14.48 20.61
N LYS A 187 -17.53 13.96 21.63
CA LYS A 187 -18.16 13.22 22.74
C LYS A 187 -19.00 14.13 23.63
N GLU A 188 -18.52 15.35 23.90
CA GLU A 188 -19.26 16.37 24.65
C GLU A 188 -20.52 16.82 23.89
N ASN A 189 -20.43 17.03 22.58
CA ASN A 189 -21.59 17.38 21.76
C ASN A 189 -22.62 16.23 21.64
N LYS A 190 -22.19 14.97 21.67
CA LYS A 190 -23.13 13.81 21.72
C LYS A 190 -23.82 13.63 23.07
N LYS A 191 -23.27 14.19 24.16
CA LYS A 191 -23.87 14.13 25.51
C LYS A 191 -24.85 15.26 25.79
N LYS A 192 -24.91 16.29 24.94
CA LYS A 192 -25.93 17.35 25.08
C LYS A 192 -27.30 16.76 24.71
N PRO A 193 -28.32 16.86 25.58
CA PRO A 193 -29.64 16.36 25.27
C PRO A 193 -30.17 17.09 24.03
N VAL A 194 -30.69 16.32 23.08
CA VAL A 194 -31.40 16.88 21.92
C VAL A 194 -32.56 17.69 22.48
N LYS A 195 -32.50 19.02 22.37
CA LYS A 195 -33.64 19.88 22.68
C LYS A 195 -34.77 19.44 21.76
N LYS A 196 -35.76 18.71 22.29
CA LYS A 196 -37.01 18.44 21.58
C LYS A 196 -37.65 19.80 21.36
N ALA A 197 -37.70 20.23 20.09
CA ALA A 197 -38.47 21.40 19.71
C ALA A 197 -39.95 21.10 20.01
N ALA A 198 -40.56 21.97 20.82
CA ALA A 198 -42.00 21.98 21.09
C ALA A 198 -42.72 22.72 19.96
#